data_AF-A0A7C1VK72-F1
#
_entry.id   AF-A0A7C1VK72-F1
#
_cell.length_a   1.000
_cell.length_b   1.000
_cell.length_c   1.000
_cell.angle_alpha   90.00
_cell.angle_beta   90.00
_cell.angle_gamma   90.00
#
_symmetry.space_group_name_H-M   'P 1'
#
loop_
_entity.id
_entity.type
_entity.pdbx_description
1 polymer ?
#
loop_
_entity_poly.entity_id
_entity_poly.type
_entity_poly.pdbx_seq_one_letter_code
_entity_poly.pdbx_strand_id
1 'polypeptide(L)'
;MKLLYTNENRYLVHNIQNLVENAGINIMLKNEYAAGAAGDLVPHETWLELWAVNDIDYDNAMEVISSSFSHDGDVSWLCSNCQEMNDASFDFCWNCEHSAPSIL
;
A
#
# COMPACT_ATOMS: atom_id res chain seq x y z
N MET A 1 -0.37 15.52 14.81
CA MET A 1 -0.08 14.99 13.46
C MET A 1 1.28 14.32 13.45
N LYS A 2 1.38 13.14 12.81
CA LYS A 2 2.63 12.38 12.74
C LYS A 2 2.86 11.81 11.33
N LEU A 3 4.10 11.86 10.85
CA LEU A 3 4.49 11.40 9.51
C LEU A 3 4.35 9.87 9.43
N LEU A 4 3.59 9.37 8.47
CA LEU A 4 3.39 7.94 8.22
C LEU A 4 4.33 7.43 7.13
N TYR A 5 4.38 8.13 5.99
CA TYR A 5 5.11 7.66 4.81
C TYR A 5 5.52 8.82 3.92
N THR A 6 6.68 8.72 3.28
CA THR A 6 7.14 9.63 2.22
C THR A 6 8.00 8.88 1.22
N ASN A 7 7.97 9.32 -0.03
CA ASN A 7 8.76 8.72 -1.11
C ASN A 7 8.93 9.74 -2.24
N GLU A 8 10.03 9.63 -2.99
CA GLU A 8 10.25 10.40 -4.23
C GLU A 8 9.17 10.12 -5.28
N ASN A 9 8.67 8.88 -5.33
CA ASN A 9 7.57 8.47 -6.17
C ASN A 9 6.23 8.76 -5.48
N ARG A 10 5.61 9.86 -5.87
CA ARG A 10 4.29 10.29 -5.37
C ARG A 10 3.18 9.24 -5.53
N TYR A 11 3.28 8.33 -6.51
CA TYR A 11 2.28 7.27 -6.68
C TYR A 11 2.32 6.26 -5.54
N LEU A 12 3.50 5.98 -4.98
CA LEU A 12 3.63 5.13 -3.80
C LEU A 12 3.00 5.80 -2.58
N VAL A 13 3.18 7.10 -2.41
CA VAL A 13 2.56 7.85 -1.31
C VAL A 13 1.03 7.84 -1.42
N HIS A 14 0.48 8.04 -2.62
CA HIS A 14 -0.97 7.94 -2.85
C HIS A 14 -1.51 6.50 -2.73
N ASN A 15 -0.71 5.47 -3.05
CA ASN A 15 -1.10 4.09 -2.78
C ASN A 15 -1.24 3.83 -1.28
N ILE A 16 -0.26 4.26 -0.48
CA ILE A 16 -0.35 4.18 0.98
C ILE A 16 -1.50 5.03 1.53
N GLN A 17 -1.73 6.22 0.97
CA GLN A 17 -2.89 7.05 1.32
C GLN A 17 -4.20 6.26 1.17
N ASN A 18 -4.42 5.60 0.02
CA ASN A 18 -5.63 4.82 -0.21
C ASN A 18 -5.81 3.70 0.82
N LEU A 19 -4.73 2.99 1.19
CA LEU A 19 -4.78 1.92 2.18
C LEU A 19 -5.20 2.44 3.56
N VAL A 20 -4.58 3.53 4.00
CA VAL A 20 -4.83 4.13 5.31
C VAL A 20 -6.24 4.76 5.37
N GLU A 21 -6.68 5.44 4.31
CA GLU A 21 -8.04 5.98 4.20
C GLU A 21 -9.11 4.87 4.18
N ASN A 22 -8.86 3.76 3.46
CA ASN A 22 -9.77 2.60 3.44
C ASN A 22 -9.88 1.91 4.81
N ALA A 23 -8.85 2.02 5.65
CA ALA A 23 -8.89 1.60 7.06
C ALA A 23 -9.64 2.58 7.98
N GLY A 24 -10.19 3.67 7.43
CA GLY A 24 -10.97 4.67 8.17
C GLY A 24 -10.12 5.68 8.95
N ILE A 25 -8.83 5.81 8.63
CA ILE A 25 -7.92 6.71 9.32
C ILE A 25 -7.83 8.05 8.59
N ASN A 26 -8.01 9.15 9.33
CA ASN A 26 -7.91 10.49 8.78
C ASN A 26 -6.44 10.89 8.51
N ILE A 27 -6.16 11.29 7.26
CA ILE A 27 -4.82 11.68 6.81
C ILE A 27 -4.76 13.12 6.33
N MET A 28 -3.54 13.61 6.14
CA MET A 28 -3.22 14.86 5.47
C MET A 28 -1.97 14.68 4.61
N LEU A 29 -1.97 15.29 3.42
CA LEU A 29 -0.78 15.41 2.58
C LEU A 29 -0.03 16.69 2.89
N LYS A 30 1.31 16.62 2.98
CA LYS A 30 2.19 17.78 2.91
C LYS A 30 3.04 17.72 1.65
N ASN A 31 3.47 18.88 1.18
CA ASN A 31 4.31 19.04 -0.02
C ASN A 31 3.64 18.58 -1.33
N GLU A 32 2.31 18.55 -1.39
CA GLU A 32 1.54 18.10 -2.57
C GLU A 32 1.94 18.80 -3.88
N TYR A 33 2.33 20.08 -3.78
CA TYR A 33 2.73 20.91 -4.93
C TYR A 33 4.23 21.26 -4.92
N ALA A 34 5.01 20.74 -3.97
CA ALA A 34 6.42 21.08 -3.80
C ALA A 34 7.31 20.55 -4.92
N ALA A 35 6.85 19.53 -5.65
CA ALA A 35 7.52 19.03 -6.86
C ALA A 35 7.74 20.13 -7.92
N GLY A 36 6.90 21.18 -7.95
CA GLY A 36 7.07 22.32 -8.84
C GLY A 36 8.30 23.20 -8.54
N ALA A 37 8.89 23.07 -7.35
CA ALA A 37 10.09 23.77 -6.92
C ALA A 37 11.37 22.91 -7.05
N ALA A 38 11.30 21.80 -7.79
CA ALA A 38 12.45 20.95 -8.07
C ALA A 38 13.56 21.74 -8.80
N GLY A 39 14.78 21.65 -8.27
CA GLY A 39 15.93 22.43 -8.73
C GLY A 39 16.27 23.63 -7.84
N ASP A 40 15.27 24.18 -7.14
CA ASP A 40 15.46 25.27 -6.16
C ASP A 40 15.45 24.74 -4.71
N LEU A 41 14.65 23.71 -4.43
CA LEU A 41 14.64 23.01 -3.15
C LEU A 41 15.56 21.79 -3.15
N VAL A 42 16.03 21.40 -1.96
CA VAL A 42 16.72 20.12 -1.79
C VAL A 42 15.73 18.98 -2.06
N PRO A 43 16.17 17.86 -2.67
CA PRO A 43 15.25 16.85 -3.20
C PRO A 43 14.18 16.37 -2.21
N HIS A 44 14.55 16.09 -0.96
CA HIS A 44 13.62 15.60 0.05
C HIS A 44 12.51 16.59 0.45
N GLU A 45 12.73 17.91 0.30
CA GLU A 45 11.70 18.93 0.57
C GLU A 45 10.65 18.99 -0.55
N THR A 46 10.92 18.35 -1.70
CA THR A 46 9.98 18.25 -2.81
C THR A 46 9.11 17.00 -2.75
N TRP A 47 9.41 16.07 -1.84
CA TRP A 47 8.71 14.79 -1.75
C TRP A 47 7.37 14.94 -1.06
N LEU A 48 6.38 14.21 -1.58
CA LEU A 48 5.06 14.13 -0.98
C LEU A 48 5.14 13.38 0.34
N GLU A 49 4.46 13.89 1.36
CA GLU A 49 4.42 13.29 2.68
C GLU A 49 2.98 12.97 3.09
N LEU A 50 2.76 11.77 3.59
CA LEU A 50 1.50 11.33 4.17
C LEU A 50 1.57 11.39 5.70
N TRP A 51 0.62 12.07 6.32
CA TRP A 51 0.57 12.27 7.77
C TRP A 51 -0.75 11.77 8.35
N ALA A 52 -0.71 11.14 9.53
CA ALA A 52 -1.89 10.95 10.35
C ALA A 52 -2.31 12.30 10.97
N VAL A 53 -3.60 12.63 10.91
CA VAL A 53 -4.13 13.87 11.52
C VAL A 53 -4.01 13.79 13.04
N ASN A 54 -4.51 12.71 13.63
CA ASN A 54 -4.45 12.46 15.07
C ASN A 54 -3.27 11.53 15.40
N ASP A 55 -2.52 11.86 16.45
CA ASP A 55 -1.37 11.05 16.85
C ASP A 55 -1.77 9.68 17.42
N ILE A 56 -3.01 9.56 17.92
CA ILE A 56 -3.56 8.29 18.44
C ILE A 56 -3.77 7.25 17.34
N ASP A 57 -3.95 7.68 16.08
CA ASP A 57 -4.17 6.78 14.95
C ASP A 57 -2.85 6.26 14.36
N TYR A 58 -1.70 6.76 14.84
CA TYR A 58 -0.40 6.48 14.25
C TYR A 58 -0.04 4.99 14.27
N ASP A 59 -0.18 4.34 15.42
CA ASP A 59 0.25 2.94 15.56
C ASP A 59 -0.62 2.02 14.69
N ASN A 60 -1.93 2.26 14.66
CA ASN A 60 -2.86 1.54 13.77
C ASN A 60 -2.56 1.80 12.29
N ALA A 61 -2.28 3.05 11.90
CA ALA A 61 -1.90 3.39 10.54
C ALA A 61 -0.60 2.68 10.12
N MET A 62 0.40 2.63 11.01
CA MET A 62 1.66 1.92 10.73
C MET A 62 1.46 0.41 10.61
N GLU A 63 0.53 -0.18 11.37
CA GLU A 63 0.16 -1.59 11.23
C GLU A 63 -0.43 -1.87 9.84
N VAL A 64 -1.40 -1.07 9.39
CA VAL A 64 -1.99 -1.16 8.04
C VAL A 64 -0.93 -1.01 6.94
N ILE A 65 0.00 -0.06 7.11
CA ILE A 65 1.10 0.12 6.15
C ILE A 65 2.01 -1.10 6.13
N SER A 66 2.42 -1.60 7.30
CA SER A 66 3.32 -2.74 7.39
C SER A 66 2.72 -4.03 6.81
N SER A 67 1.42 -4.26 7.03
CA SER A 67 0.73 -5.44 6.52
C SER A 67 0.60 -5.44 4.99
N SER A 68 0.56 -4.24 4.38
CA SER A 68 0.56 -4.11 2.92
C SER A 68 1.89 -4.50 2.25
N PHE A 69 2.99 -4.52 3.01
CA PHE A 69 4.31 -4.94 2.54
C PHE A 69 4.65 -6.38 2.96
N SER A 70 3.96 -6.92 3.97
CA SER A 70 4.14 -8.31 4.40
C SER A 70 3.46 -9.26 3.43
N HIS A 71 4.23 -10.25 2.94
CA HIS A 71 3.76 -11.35 2.09
C HIS A 71 3.43 -12.59 2.95
N ASP A 72 3.02 -12.38 4.21
CA ASP A 72 2.77 -13.46 5.16
C ASP A 72 1.48 -14.20 4.74
N GLY A 73 1.66 -15.31 4.03
CA GLY A 73 0.56 -16.12 3.49
C GLY A 73 0.66 -16.44 2.00
N ASP A 74 1.70 -15.97 1.30
CA ASP A 74 1.86 -16.17 -0.15
C ASP A 74 2.30 -17.59 -0.53
N VAL A 75 1.45 -18.57 -0.24
CA VAL A 75 1.62 -19.93 -0.69
C VAL A 75 0.98 -20.04 -2.06
N SER A 76 1.81 -20.21 -3.10
CA SER A 76 1.33 -20.55 -4.43
C SER A 76 0.37 -21.74 -4.36
N TRP A 77 -0.74 -21.68 -5.10
CA TRP A 77 -1.77 -22.70 -5.06
C TRP A 77 -1.94 -23.39 -6.41
N LEU A 78 -2.15 -24.71 -6.35
CA LEU A 78 -2.30 -25.53 -7.55
C LEU A 78 -3.77 -25.58 -7.96
N CYS A 79 -4.06 -25.22 -9.20
CA CYS A 79 -5.43 -25.25 -9.71
C CYS A 79 -5.96 -26.69 -9.76
N SER A 80 -7.05 -26.94 -9.02
CA SER A 80 -7.73 -28.25 -9.00
C SER A 80 -8.29 -28.67 -10.36
N ASN A 81 -8.56 -27.72 -11.26
CA ASN A 81 -9.16 -27.98 -12.58
C ASN A 81 -8.12 -28.21 -13.70
N CYS A 82 -7.07 -27.39 -13.78
CA CYS A 82 -6.09 -27.45 -14.88
C CYS A 82 -4.63 -27.68 -14.47
N GLN A 83 -4.36 -27.82 -13.17
CA GLN A 83 -3.02 -28.07 -12.60
C GLN A 83 -2.00 -26.93 -12.82
N GLU A 84 -2.45 -25.73 -13.17
CA GLU A 84 -1.61 -24.52 -13.19
C GLU A 84 -1.16 -24.15 -11.76
N MET A 85 0.10 -23.77 -11.60
CA MET A 85 0.64 -23.24 -10.34
C MET A 85 0.42 -21.72 -10.31
N ASN A 86 -0.48 -21.25 -9.46
CA ASN A 86 -0.83 -19.83 -9.36
C ASN A 86 -0.13 -19.18 -8.16
N ASP A 87 0.23 -17.92 -8.30
CA ASP A 87 0.69 -17.12 -7.16
C ASP A 87 -0.46 -16.86 -6.18
N ALA A 88 -0.14 -16.62 -4.91
CA ALA A 88 -1.12 -16.37 -3.87
C ALA A 88 -1.90 -15.06 -4.07
N SER A 89 -1.35 -14.12 -4.86
CA SER A 89 -2.05 -12.89 -5.21
C SER A 89 -3.29 -13.08 -6.09
N PHE A 90 -3.54 -14.30 -6.61
CA PHE A 90 -4.64 -14.58 -7.51
C PHE A 90 -5.84 -15.23 -6.81
N ASP A 91 -6.99 -14.59 -6.90
CA ASP A 91 -8.29 -15.15 -6.49
C ASP A 91 -8.82 -16.21 -7.46
N PHE A 92 -8.30 -16.25 -8.70
CA PHE A 92 -8.73 -17.14 -9.78
C PHE A 92 -7.53 -17.68 -10.56
N CYS A 93 -7.65 -18.89 -11.08
CA CYS A 93 -6.61 -19.53 -11.87
C CYS A 93 -6.30 -18.70 -13.13
N TRP A 94 -5.03 -18.38 -13.33
CA TRP A 94 -4.54 -17.61 -14.47
C TRP A 94 -4.87 -18.25 -15.83
N ASN A 95 -4.91 -19.58 -15.88
CA ASN A 95 -5.14 -20.31 -17.12
C ASN A 95 -6.63 -20.61 -17.39
N CYS A 96 -7.42 -20.94 -16.36
CA CYS A 96 -8.78 -21.44 -16.55
C CYS A 96 -9.86 -20.74 -15.72
N GLU A 97 -9.52 -19.67 -15.02
CA GLU A 97 -10.42 -18.82 -14.23
C GLU A 97 -11.15 -19.54 -13.08
N HIS A 98 -10.76 -20.78 -12.75
CA HIS A 98 -11.30 -21.51 -11.60
C HIS A 98 -10.89 -20.83 -10.29
N SER A 99 -11.81 -20.67 -9.35
CA SER A 99 -11.58 -19.99 -8.07
C SER A 99 -10.45 -20.64 -7.25
N ALA A 100 -9.72 -19.81 -6.51
CA ALA A 100 -8.73 -20.28 -5.54
C ALA A 100 -9.40 -21.12 -4.42
N PRO A 101 -8.66 -22.05 -3.78
CA PRO A 101 -9.17 -22.81 -2.64
C PRO A 101 -9.53 -21.86 -1.49
N SER A 102 -10.71 -22.03 -0.90
CA SER A 102 -11.08 -21.29 0.32
C SER A 102 -10.25 -21.82 1.49
N ILE A 103 -9.45 -20.97 2.12
CA ILE A 103 -8.75 -21.30 3.37
C ILE A 103 -9.80 -21.22 4.49
N LEU A 104 -10.09 -22.36 5.12
CA LEU A 104 -10.90 -22.47 6.36
C LEU A 104 -10.03 -22.27 7.59
#